data_AF-A0A7W1F6I8-F1
#
_entry.id   AF-A0A7W1F6I8-F1
#
_cell.length_a   1.000
_cell.length_b   1.000
_cell.length_c   1.000
_cell.angle_alpha   90.00
_cell.angle_beta   90.00
_cell.angle_gamma   90.00
#
_symmetry.space_group_name_H-M   'P 1'
#
loop_
_entity.id
_entity.type
_entity.pdbx_description
1 polymer ?
#
loop_
_entity_poly.entity_id
_entity_poly.type
_entity_poly.pdbx_seq_one_letter_code
_entity_poly.pdbx_strand_id
1 'polypeptide(L)' 'VFAARRKVLPRALRDTGVDKPVAEAACSSCGLDQTRRLESLDAPELVALHAAITAAAPVKGQET' A
#
# COMPACT_ATOMS: atom_id res chain seq x y z
N VAL A 1 11.06 -3.77 2.95
CA VAL A 1 10.17 -4.61 2.11
C VAL A 1 9.85 -5.97 2.72
N PHE A 2 10.83 -6.87 2.99
CA PHE A 2 10.52 -8.23 3.49
C PHE A 2 9.91 -8.31 4.90
N ALA A 3 10.17 -7.33 5.78
CA ALA A 3 9.54 -7.27 7.11
C ALA A 3 8.02 -7.05 7.07
N ALA A 4 7.49 -6.53 5.96
CA ALA A 4 6.07 -6.26 5.76
C ALA A 4 5.32 -7.38 5.02
N ARG A 5 6.02 -8.41 4.50
CA ARG A 5 5.41 -9.51 3.72
C ARG A 5 4.26 -10.19 4.45
N ARG A 6 4.45 -10.48 5.74
CA ARG A 6 3.47 -11.19 6.58
C ARG A 6 2.37 -10.28 7.13
N LYS A 7 2.46 -8.96 6.91
CA LYS A 7 1.50 -7.98 7.41
C LYS A 7 0.38 -7.80 6.39
N VAL A 8 -0.83 -7.55 6.89
CA VAL A 8 -1.98 -7.20 6.05
C VAL A 8 -1.76 -5.83 5.37
N LEU A 9 -2.31 -5.63 4.18
CA LEU A 9 -2.06 -4.47 3.31
C LEU A 9 -2.06 -3.12 4.05
N PRO A 10 -3.13 -2.70 4.76
CA PRO A 10 -3.14 -1.40 5.43
C PRO A 10 -2.13 -1.31 6.59
N ARG A 11 -1.69 -2.43 7.16
CA ARG A 11 -0.61 -2.41 8.16
C ARG A 11 0.77 -2.35 7.52
N ALA A 12 0.98 -2.99 6.36
CA ALA A 12 2.21 -2.88 5.60
C ALA A 12 2.45 -1.45 5.11
N LEU A 13 1.40 -0.79 4.60
CA LEU A 13 1.46 0.59 4.11
C LEU A 13 1.70 1.63 5.23
N ARG A 14 1.09 1.41 6.40
CA ARG A 14 1.36 2.28 7.58
C ARG A 14 2.80 2.18 8.07
N ASP A 15 3.40 1.01 7.99
CA ASP A 15 4.80 0.77 8.35
C ASP A 15 5.76 1.57 7.45
N THR A 16 5.34 1.90 6.23
CA THR A 16 6.09 2.75 5.29
C THR A 16 5.70 4.22 5.37
N GLY A 17 4.91 4.63 6.37
CA GLY A 17 4.55 6.03 6.61
C GLY A 17 3.29 6.52 5.89
N VAL A 18 2.52 5.63 5.25
CA VAL A 18 1.22 6.00 4.65
C VAL A 18 0.17 6.11 5.75
N ASP A 19 -0.60 7.20 5.75
CA ASP A 19 -1.72 7.39 6.68
C ASP A 19 -2.76 6.28 6.56
N LYS A 20 -3.34 5.86 7.70
CA LYS A 20 -4.38 4.82 7.75
C LYS A 20 -5.53 5.07 6.74
N PRO A 21 -6.20 6.24 6.74
CA PRO A 21 -7.31 6.47 5.81
C PRO A 21 -6.88 6.41 4.34
N VAL A 22 -5.65 6.85 4.04
CA VAL A 22 -5.10 6.80 2.67
C VAL A 22 -4.83 5.34 2.26
N ALA A 23 -4.26 4.54 3.15
CA ALA A 23 -4.00 3.13 2.90
C ALA A 23 -5.28 2.32 2.66
N GLU A 24 -6.33 2.56 3.46
CA GLU A 24 -7.65 1.91 3.31
C GLU A 24 -8.35 2.36 2.01
N ALA A 25 -8.27 3.65 1.68
CA ALA A 25 -8.82 4.20 0.43
C ALA A 25 -8.10 3.64 -0.80
N ALA A 26 -6.76 3.55 -0.78
CA ALA A 26 -5.97 3.01 -1.88
C ALA A 26 -6.27 1.51 -2.10
N CYS A 27 -6.36 0.72 -1.03
CA CYS A 27 -6.77 -0.69 -1.15
C CYS A 27 -8.17 -0.82 -1.77
N SER A 28 -9.12 0.00 -1.31
CA SER A 28 -10.50 -0.02 -1.81
C SER A 28 -10.60 0.41 -3.28
N SER A 29 -9.85 1.44 -3.69
CA SER A 29 -9.82 1.93 -5.08
C SER A 29 -9.21 0.90 -6.04
N CYS A 30 -8.25 0.11 -5.57
CA CYS A 30 -7.64 -0.98 -6.33
C CYS A 30 -8.44 -2.30 -6.27
N GLY A 31 -9.59 -2.34 -5.59
CA GLY A 31 -10.37 -3.57 -5.41
C GLY A 31 -9.65 -4.64 -4.57
N LEU A 32 -8.68 -4.23 -3.76
CA LEU A 32 -7.87 -5.14 -2.94
C LEU A 32 -8.55 -5.41 -1.60
N ASP A 33 -8.63 -6.69 -1.27
CA ASP A 33 -9.06 -7.11 0.07
C ASP A 33 -8.02 -6.69 1.13
N GLN A 34 -8.47 -5.95 2.14
CA GLN A 34 -7.60 -5.37 3.16
C GLN A 34 -7.02 -6.41 4.14
N THR A 35 -7.55 -7.63 4.14
CA THR A 35 -7.03 -8.74 4.97
C THR A 35 -5.93 -9.52 4.25
N ARG A 36 -5.78 -9.34 2.92
CA ARG A 36 -4.67 -9.93 2.16
C ARG A 36 -3.33 -9.40 2.67
N ARG A 37 -2.32 -10.25 2.50
CA ARG A 37 -0.93 -9.92 2.79
C ARG A 37 -0.28 -9.29 1.58
N LEU A 38 0.69 -8.40 1.81
CA LEU A 38 1.46 -7.78 0.73
C LEU A 38 2.16 -8.82 -0.15
N GLU A 39 2.59 -9.95 0.42
CA GLU A 39 3.24 -11.03 -0.34
C GLU A 39 2.31 -11.83 -1.24
N SER A 40 0.99 -11.71 -1.03
CA SER A 40 0.00 -12.39 -1.84
C SER A 40 -0.42 -11.55 -3.06
N LEU A 41 0.06 -10.32 -3.20
CA LEU A 41 -0.24 -9.47 -4.34
C LEU A 41 0.65 -9.81 -5.53
N ASP A 42 0.05 -9.86 -6.71
CA ASP A 42 0.78 -9.98 -7.96
C ASP A 42 1.41 -8.64 -8.37
N ALA A 43 2.41 -8.70 -9.25
CA ALA A 43 3.09 -7.50 -9.79
C ALA A 43 2.14 -6.39 -10.28
N PRO A 44 1.08 -6.65 -11.08
CA PRO A 44 0.15 -5.60 -11.50
C PRO A 44 -0.63 -4.98 -10.32
N GLU A 45 -0.99 -5.76 -9.31
CA GLU A 45 -1.69 -5.27 -8.11
C GLU A 45 -0.79 -4.33 -7.31
N LEU A 46 0.51 -4.66 -7.18
CA LEU A 46 1.50 -3.82 -6.51
C LEU A 46 1.70 -2.47 -7.22
N VAL A 47 1.77 -2.47 -8.56
CA VAL A 47 1.91 -1.25 -9.36
C VAL A 47 0.67 -0.37 -9.23
N ALA A 48 -0.53 -0.96 -9.33
CA ALA A 48 -1.79 -0.22 -9.17
C ALA A 48 -1.91 0.38 -7.77
N LEU A 49 -1.56 -0.38 -6.73
CA LEU A 49 -1.57 0.08 -5.34
C LEU A 49 -0.61 1.24 -5.12
N HIS A 50 0.62 1.14 -5.65
CA HIS A 50 1.60 2.22 -5.57
C HIS A 50 1.08 3.49 -6.26
N ALA A 51 0.53 3.37 -7.47
CA ALA A 51 -0.04 4.49 -8.21
C ALA A 51 -1.19 5.17 -7.44
N ALA A 52 -2.08 4.40 -6.82
CA ALA A 52 -3.18 4.92 -6.01
C ALA A 52 -2.69 5.68 -4.77
N ILE A 53 -1.64 5.19 -4.10
CA ILE A 53 -1.04 5.87 -2.94
C ILE A 53 -0.37 7.18 -3.37
N THR A 54 0.40 7.18 -4.45
CA THR A 54 1.06 8.40 -4.98
C THR A 54 0.03 9.44 -5.46
N ALA A 55 -1.10 9.01 -6.01
CA ALA A 55 -2.18 9.90 -6.40
C ALA A 55 -2.94 10.49 -5.19
N ALA A 56 -3.05 9.74 -4.10
CA ALA A 56 -3.81 10.13 -2.91
C ALA A 56 -2.98 10.90 -1.85
N ALA A 57 -1.65 10.79 -1.86
CA ALA A 57 -0.77 11.48 -0.92
C ALA A 57 0.33 12.27 -1.64
N PRO A 58 0.61 13.54 -1.27
CA PRO A 58 1.88 14.16 -1.64
C PRO A 58 2.99 13.42 -0.89
N VAL A 59 3.78 12.64 -1.62
CA VAL A 59 4.89 11.84 -1.10
C VAL A 59 5.85 12.73 -0.29
N LYS A 60 5.80 12.66 1.05
CA LYS A 60 6.89 13.14 1.91
C LYS A 60 7.97 12.06 1.90
N GLY A 61 9.00 12.25 1.08
CA GLY A 61 10.18 11.38 1.03
C GLY A 61 10.39 10.70 -0.31
N GLN A 62 10.67 11.50 -1.34
CA GLN A 62 11.46 11.03 -2.48
C GLN A 62 12.83 11.70 -2.34
N GLU A 63 13.73 11.09 -1.55
CA GLU A 63 15.13 11.49 -1.48
C GLU A 63 15.96 10.49 -2.31
N THR A 64 16.52 11.03 -3.40
CA THR A 64 17.71 10.62 -4.20
C THR A 64 17.93 9.16 -4.55
#